data_AF-A0A2H1FD44-F1
#
_entry.id   AF-A0A2H1FD44-F1
#
_cell.length_a   1.000
_cell.length_b   1.000
_cell.length_c   1.000
_cell.angle_alpha   90.00
_cell.angle_beta   90.00
_cell.angle_gamma   90.00
#
_symmetry.space_group_name_H-M   'P 1'
#
loop_
_entity.id
_entity.type
_entity.pdbx_description
1 polymer ?
#
loop_
_entity_poly.entity_id
_entity_poly.type
_entity_poly.pdbx_seq_one_letter_code
_entity_poly.pdbx_strand_id
1 'polypeptide(L)' 'MQHSTSTVSKKTYQVILDKDEDGMIFARCNELHANAEGKTEAKAKDNIKEAIELMVEDLGKDKGYSLKFIRKYSE' A
#
# COMPACT_ATOMS: atom_id res chain seq x y z
N MET A 1 25.32 24.80 -16.10
CA MET A 1 24.92 23.45 -15.66
C MET A 1 23.41 23.41 -15.61
N GLN A 2 22.75 22.78 -16.59
CA GLN A 2 21.28 22.68 -16.61
C GLN A 2 20.90 21.51 -15.69
N HIS A 3 20.23 21.79 -14.57
CA HIS A 3 19.63 20.75 -13.75
C HIS A 3 18.39 20.24 -14.48
N SER A 4 18.51 19.07 -15.10
CA SER A 4 17.36 18.32 -15.62
C SER A 4 16.44 18.02 -14.44
N THR A 5 15.26 18.64 -14.43
CA THR A 5 14.18 18.26 -13.52
C THR A 5 13.60 16.95 -14.00
N SER A 6 14.28 15.84 -13.70
CA SER A 6 13.74 14.50 -13.85
C SER A 6 12.40 14.46 -13.12
N THR A 7 11.32 14.40 -13.89
CA THR A 7 9.97 14.30 -13.36
C THR A 7 9.85 12.89 -12.78
N VAL A 8 10.29 12.71 -11.52
CA VAL A 8 10.18 11.43 -10.83
C VAL A 8 8.71 11.13 -10.71
N SER A 9 8.23 10.25 -11.58
CA SER A 9 6.85 9.79 -11.59
C SER A 9 6.67 8.98 -10.31
N LYS A 10 6.11 9.60 -9.26
CA LYS A 10 5.85 8.95 -7.98
C LYS A 10 4.92 7.76 -8.21
N LYS A 11 5.44 6.56 -7.98
CA LYS A 11 4.66 5.33 -8.15
C LYS A 11 3.51 5.32 -7.14
N THR A 12 2.29 5.07 -7.60
CA THR A 12 1.14 4.87 -6.71
C THR A 12 0.79 3.39 -6.65
N TYR A 13 0.87 2.79 -5.47
CA TYR A 13 0.43 1.42 -5.22
C TYR A 13 -1.03 1.39 -4.80
N GLN A 14 -1.79 0.48 -5.38
CA GLN A 14 -3.20 0.27 -5.03
C GLN A 14 -3.30 -0.77 -3.92
N VAL A 15 -3.97 -0.40 -2.83
CA VAL A 15 -4.25 -1.28 -1.70
C VAL A 15 -5.75 -1.51 -1.63
N ILE A 16 -6.16 -2.76 -1.79
CA ILE A 16 -7.55 -3.19 -1.65
C ILE A 16 -7.80 -3.52 -0.18
N LEU A 17 -8.82 -2.91 0.39
CA LEU A 17 -9.32 -3.21 1.74
C LEU A 17 -10.61 -4.00 1.62
N ASP A 18 -10.59 -5.21 2.13
CA ASP A 18 -11.72 -6.15 2.16
C ASP A 18 -12.06 -6.44 3.63
N LYS A 19 -13.31 -6.77 3.93
CA LYS A 19 -13.75 -7.07 5.29
C LYS A 19 -14.54 -8.37 5.24
N ASP A 20 -14.17 -9.31 6.09
CA ASP A 20 -14.88 -10.59 6.17
C ASP A 20 -16.09 -10.53 7.13
N GLU A 21 -16.79 -11.65 7.24
CA GLU A 21 -17.98 -11.85 8.08
C GLU A 21 -17.69 -11.66 9.57
N ASP A 22 -16.49 -12.03 10.05
CA ASP A 22 -16.01 -11.80 11.42
C ASP A 22 -15.57 -10.35 11.68
N GLY A 23 -15.57 -9.52 10.63
CA GLY A 23 -15.19 -8.13 10.68
C GLY A 23 -13.69 -7.85 10.66
N MET A 24 -12.87 -8.86 10.32
CA MET A 24 -11.45 -8.68 10.08
C MET A 24 -11.22 -7.95 8.76
N ILE A 25 -10.32 -6.96 8.75
CA ILE A 25 -10.03 -6.17 7.56
C ILE A 25 -8.72 -6.65 6.93
N PHE A 26 -8.79 -7.05 5.67
CA PHE A 26 -7.68 -7.52 4.85
C PHE A 26 -7.22 -6.43 3.89
N ALA A 27 -5.95 -6.06 3.97
CA ALA A 27 -5.29 -5.12 3.08
C ALA A 27 -4.36 -5.86 2.11
N ARG A 28 -4.55 -5.66 0.80
CA ARG A 28 -3.78 -6.37 -0.24
C ARG A 28 -3.25 -5.40 -1.30
N CYS A 29 -1.95 -5.46 -1.55
CA CYS A 29 -1.28 -4.75 -2.63
C CYS A 29 -0.75 -5.78 -3.64
N ASN A 30 -1.56 -6.10 -4.64
CA ASN A 30 -1.26 -7.15 -5.62
C ASN A 30 0.07 -6.91 -6.37
N GLU A 31 0.40 -5.66 -6.66
CA GLU A 31 1.60 -5.33 -7.43
C GLU A 31 2.91 -5.64 -6.70
N LEU A 32 2.88 -5.61 -5.36
CA LEU A 32 4.03 -5.92 -4.52
C LEU A 32 3.89 -7.28 -3.83
N HIS A 33 2.82 -8.02 -4.11
CA HIS A 33 2.45 -9.24 -3.38
C HIS A 33 2.44 -9.07 -1.85
N ALA A 34 2.21 -7.84 -1.38
CA ALA A 34 2.17 -7.50 0.03
C ALA A 34 0.74 -7.66 0.55
N ASN A 35 0.60 -8.34 1.68
CA ASN A 35 -0.68 -8.59 2.33
C ASN A 35 -0.54 -8.27 3.82
N ALA A 36 -1.61 -7.73 4.41
CA ALA A 36 -1.71 -7.50 5.83
C ALA A 36 -3.17 -7.58 6.28
N GLU A 37 -3.39 -7.72 7.58
CA GLU A 37 -4.71 -7.79 8.16
C GLU A 37 -4.77 -6.97 9.46
N GLY A 38 -5.96 -6.57 9.87
CA GLY A 38 -6.16 -5.86 11.13
C GLY A 38 -7.62 -5.82 11.56
N LYS A 39 -7.84 -5.77 12.88
CA LYS A 39 -9.18 -5.67 13.48
C LYS A 39 -9.91 -4.36 13.16
N THR A 40 -9.17 -3.36 12.68
CA THR A 40 -9.69 -2.06 12.27
C THR A 40 -9.02 -1.64 10.98
N GLU A 41 -9.68 -0.75 10.23
CA GLU A 41 -9.14 -0.23 8.98
C GLU A 41 -7.81 0.47 9.21
N ALA A 42 -7.71 1.25 10.29
CA ALA A 42 -6.47 1.94 10.65
C ALA A 42 -5.34 0.94 10.87
N LYS A 43 -5.60 -0.19 11.55
CA LYS A 43 -4.56 -1.19 11.79
C LYS A 43 -4.18 -1.95 10.53
N ALA A 44 -5.14 -2.30 9.67
CA ALA A 44 -4.85 -2.93 8.39
C ALA A 44 -4.04 -2.01 7.46
N LYS A 45 -4.33 -0.70 7.45
CA LYS A 45 -3.59 0.33 6.70
C LYS A 45 -2.17 0.56 7.24
N ASP A 46 -1.99 0.52 8.56
CA ASP A 46 -0.69 0.61 9.20
C ASP A 46 0.18 -0.59 8.84
N ASN A 47 -0.34 -1.79 9.06
CA ASN A 47 0.37 -3.05 8.79
C ASN A 47 0.74 -3.20 7.29
N ILE A 48 -0.16 -2.85 6.37
CA ILE A 48 0.16 -2.94 4.93
C ILE A 48 1.17 -1.90 4.49
N LYS A 49 1.22 -0.73 5.15
CA LYS A 49 2.21 0.29 4.85
C LYS A 49 3.61 -0.20 5.23
N GLU A 50 3.77 -0.82 6.39
CA GLU A 50 5.03 -1.45 6.82
C GLU A 50 5.45 -2.55 5.84
N ALA A 51 4.51 -3.43 5.45
CA ALA A 51 4.79 -4.49 4.48
C ALA A 51 5.22 -3.94 3.10
N ILE A 52 4.55 -2.89 2.62
CA ILE A 52 4.91 -2.23 1.35
C ILE A 52 6.29 -1.57 1.46
N GLU A 53 6.62 -0.92 2.58
CA GLU A 53 7.92 -0.29 2.77
C GLU A 53 9.06 -1.32 2.70
N LEU A 54 8.89 -2.47 3.37
CA LEU A 54 9.82 -3.59 3.29
C LEU A 54 9.97 -4.11 1.85
N MET A 55 8.87 -4.29 1.12
CA MET A 55 8.92 -4.76 -0.27
C MET A 55 9.53 -3.74 -1.24
N VAL A 56 9.29 -2.45 -1.02
CA VAL A 56 9.89 -1.37 -1.83
C VAL A 56 11.40 -1.31 -1.61
N GLU A 57 11.85 -1.47 -0.36
CA GLU A 57 13.27 -1.51 -0.03
C GLU A 57 13.95 -2.76 -0.60
N ASP A 58 13.36 -3.94 -0.42
CA ASP A 58 13.90 -5.22 -0.91
C ASP A 58 14.02 -5.25 -2.45
N LEU A 59 13.00 -4.74 -3.15
CA LEU A 59 12.98 -4.68 -4.62
C LEU A 59 13.79 -3.52 -5.21
N GLY A 60 14.47 -2.72 -4.38
CA GLY A 60 15.24 -1.55 -4.81
C GLY A 60 14.40 -0.48 -5.52
N LYS A 61 13.11 -0.39 -5.20
CA LYS A 61 12.18 0.57 -5.81
C LYS A 61 12.29 1.95 -5.17
N ASP A 62 11.82 2.97 -5.89
CA ASP A 62 11.84 4.36 -5.42
C ASP A 62 10.98 4.53 -4.15
N LYS A 63 11.58 5.12 -3.10
CA LYS A 63 10.92 5.39 -1.81
C LYS A 63 9.88 6.53 -1.91
N GLY A 64 9.86 7.29 -3.00
CA GLY A 64 8.88 8.33 -3.30
C GLY A 64 7.55 7.80 -3.83
N TYR A 65 6.96 6.81 -3.16
CA TYR A 65 5.67 6.23 -3.54
C TYR A 65 4.48 6.87 -2.82
N SER A 66 3.29 6.59 -3.30
CA SER A 66 2.02 6.93 -2.66
C SER A 66 1.10 5.72 -2.63
N LEU A 67 0.18 5.67 -1.67
CA LEU A 67 -0.76 4.56 -1.51
C LEU A 67 -2.18 5.05 -1.82
N LYS A 68 -2.90 4.31 -2.66
CA LYS A 68 -4.32 4.52 -2.93
C LYS A 68 -5.13 3.37 -2.33
N PHE A 69 -5.87 3.65 -1.28
CA PHE A 69 -6.73 2.66 -0.62
C PHE A 69 -8.10 2.59 -1.31
N ILE A 70 -8.55 1.38 -1.60
CA ILE A 70 -9.83 1.07 -2.24
C ILE A 70 -10.60 0.14 -1.31
N ARG A 71 -11.67 0.63 -0.70
CA ARG A 71 -12.55 -0.16 0.17
C ARG A 71 -13.53 -0.99 -0.69
N LYS A 72 -13.69 -2.27 -0.37
CA LYS A 72 -14.64 -3.21 -1.01
C LYS A 72 -15.85 -3.56 -0.16
N TYR A 73 -15.92 -3.07 1.08
CA TYR A 73 -17.06 -3.21 1.97
C TYR A 73 -17.77 -1.87 2.14
N SER A 74 -19.08 -1.93 2.37
CA SER A 74 -19.88 -0.78 2.82
C SER A 74 -19.65 -0.51 4.31
N GLU A 75 -19.71 0.77 4.70
CA GLU A 75 -19.60 1.23 6.10
C GLU A 75 -20.81 0.79 6.94
#